data_AF-A0A1V6H1Y1-F1
#
_entry.id   AF-A0A1V6H1Y1-F1
#
_cell.length_a   1.000
_cell.length_b   1.000
_cell.length_c   1.000
_cell.angle_alpha   90.00
_cell.angle_beta   90.00
_cell.angle_gamma   90.00
#
_symmetry.space_group_name_H-M   'P 1'
#
loop_
_entity.id
_entity.type
_entity.pdbx_description
1 polymer ?
#
loop_
_entity_poly.entity_id
_entity_poly.type
_entity_poly.pdbx_seq_one_letter_code
_entity_poly.pdbx_strand_id
1 'polypeptide(L)'
;MEIEMDKEFQDFFEKLLGIADPWYIREVEQNEQGIHFHIDFNRGAQFPYKGEMYSVHDTVEKEWWHLNFFQYRTYLHANVPRINTPDGIIQVQVPWVHEGS
;
A
#
# COMPACT_ATOMS: atom_id res chain seq x y z
N MET A 1 -7.26 -19.88 -1.63
CA MET A 1 -6.76 -20.46 -0.36
C MET A 1 -6.16 -19.29 0.37
N GLU A 2 -6.73 -18.91 1.51
CA GLU A 2 -6.16 -17.86 2.35
C GLU A 2 -4.85 -18.44 2.91
N ILE A 3 -3.72 -17.90 2.47
CA ILE A 3 -2.42 -18.32 2.97
C ILE A 3 -2.29 -17.59 4.30
N GLU A 4 -2.27 -18.33 5.41
CA GLU A 4 -1.93 -17.74 6.71
C GLU A 4 -0.53 -17.15 6.58
N MET A 5 -0.47 -15.82 6.56
CA MET A 5 0.75 -15.06 6.34
C MET A 5 1.61 -15.15 7.60
N ASP A 6 2.68 -15.92 7.57
CA ASP A 6 3.65 -15.88 8.65
C ASP A 6 4.32 -14.50 8.69
N LYS A 7 4.67 -14.03 9.89
CA LYS A 7 5.22 -12.69 10.08
C LYS A 7 6.56 -12.51 9.35
N GLU A 8 7.39 -13.55 9.25
CA GLU A 8 8.69 -13.44 8.58
C GLU A 8 8.50 -13.25 7.06
N PHE A 9 7.49 -13.89 6.49
CA PHE A 9 7.09 -13.78 5.10
C PHE A 9 6.48 -12.42 4.77
N GLN A 10 5.65 -11.88 5.68
CA GLN A 10 5.17 -10.50 5.59
C GLN A 10 6.34 -9.51 5.59
N ASP A 11 7.23 -9.59 6.59
CA ASP A 11 8.39 -8.72 6.72
C ASP A 11 9.33 -8.80 5.48
N PHE A 12 9.44 -9.98 4.86
CA PHE A 12 10.22 -10.19 3.63
C PHE A 12 9.61 -9.44 2.46
N PHE A 13 8.32 -9.59 2.20
CA PHE A 13 7.67 -8.90 1.07
C PHE A 13 7.57 -7.41 1.27
N GLU A 14 7.33 -6.94 2.50
CA GLU A 14 7.32 -5.51 2.80
C GLU A 14 8.67 -4.88 2.44
N LYS A 15 9.78 -5.49 2.86
CA LYS A 15 11.13 -5.05 2.48
C LYS A 15 11.37 -5.10 0.98
N LEU A 16 10.92 -6.18 0.32
CA LEU A 16 11.13 -6.39 -1.11
C LEU A 16 10.34 -5.37 -1.96
N LEU A 17 9.14 -5.00 -1.53
CA LEU A 17 8.26 -4.03 -2.19
C LEU A 17 8.51 -2.58 -1.75
N GLY A 18 9.43 -2.35 -0.81
CA GLY A 18 9.70 -1.01 -0.26
C GLY A 18 8.53 -0.47 0.58
N ILE A 19 7.70 -1.35 1.13
CA ILE A 19 6.62 -1.01 2.06
C ILE A 19 7.24 -0.85 3.45
N ALA A 20 6.99 0.28 4.08
CA ALA A 20 7.50 0.62 5.39
C ALA A 20 6.45 1.41 6.18
N ASP A 21 6.62 1.47 7.50
CA ASP A 21 5.76 2.23 8.41
C ASP A 21 5.46 3.63 7.85
N PRO A 22 4.19 4.07 7.84
CA PRO A 22 3.03 3.45 8.50
C PRO A 22 2.33 2.34 7.71
N TRP A 23 2.84 1.98 6.53
CA TRP A 23 2.23 0.98 5.66
C TRP A 23 2.65 -0.45 6.04
N TYR A 24 1.76 -1.40 5.79
CA TYR A 24 2.01 -2.82 5.98
C TYR A 24 1.19 -3.66 5.01
N ILE A 25 1.63 -4.88 4.72
CA ILE A 25 0.86 -5.85 3.95
C ILE A 25 -0.16 -6.50 4.88
N ARG A 26 -1.43 -6.16 4.69
CA ARG A 26 -2.56 -6.72 5.45
C ARG A 26 -2.78 -8.18 5.10
N GLU A 27 -2.69 -8.51 3.81
CA GLU A 27 -3.08 -9.80 3.27
C GLU A 27 -2.42 -10.04 1.92
N VAL A 28 -2.15 -11.31 1.61
CA VAL A 28 -1.74 -11.73 0.26
C VAL A 28 -2.62 -12.86 -0.20
N GLU A 29 -3.26 -12.66 -1.34
CA GLU A 29 -4.13 -13.63 -1.96
C GLU A 29 -3.54 -14.10 -3.29
N GLN A 30 -3.87 -15.33 -3.67
CA GLN A 30 -3.61 -15.83 -5.01
C GLN A 30 -4.90 -16.33 -5.63
N ASN A 31 -5.16 -15.87 -6.86
CA ASN A 31 -6.30 -16.28 -7.68
C ASN A 31 -5.86 -16.49 -9.14
N GLU A 32 -6.82 -16.72 -10.03
CA GLU A 32 -6.57 -16.98 -11.46
C GLU A 32 -5.83 -15.85 -12.19
N GLN A 33 -5.95 -14.61 -11.72
CA GLN A 33 -5.29 -13.44 -12.31
C GLN A 33 -3.83 -13.31 -11.87
N GLY A 34 -3.49 -13.77 -10.66
CA GLY A 34 -2.13 -13.69 -10.14
C GLY A 34 -2.06 -13.62 -8.61
N ILE A 35 -1.02 -12.94 -8.13
CA ILE A 35 -0.77 -12.66 -6.71
C ILE A 35 -1.26 -11.22 -6.42
N HIS A 36 -2.04 -11.07 -5.36
CA HIS A 36 -2.63 -9.81 -4.93
C HIS A 36 -2.09 -9.47 -3.54
N PHE A 37 -1.37 -8.36 -3.43
CA PHE A 37 -0.94 -7.81 -2.15
C PHE A 37 -1.92 -6.72 -1.72
N HIS A 38 -2.57 -6.90 -0.58
CA HIS A 38 -3.43 -5.90 0.03
C HIS A 38 -2.63 -5.14 1.07
N ILE A 39 -2.41 -3.85 0.81
CA ILE A 39 -1.61 -2.95 1.61
C ILE A 39 -2.55 -2.02 2.36
N ASP A 40 -2.26 -1.82 3.64
CA ASP A 40 -2.99 -0.88 4.49
C ASP A 40 -1.99 -0.04 5.30
N PHE A 41 -2.50 0.90 6.10
CA PHE A 41 -1.69 1.71 6.99
C PHE A 41 -2.20 1.67 8.43
N ASN A 42 -1.29 1.89 9.37
CA ASN A 42 -1.59 1.86 10.79
C ASN A 42 -2.67 2.89 11.16
N ARG A 43 -3.67 2.48 11.94
CA ARG A 43 -4.73 3.38 12.41
C ARG A 43 -4.13 4.57 13.16
N GLY A 44 -4.56 5.78 12.79
CA GLY A 44 -4.05 7.02 13.38
C GLY A 44 -2.74 7.50 12.76
N ALA A 45 -2.25 6.85 11.70
CA ALA A 45 -1.14 7.36 10.91
C ALA A 45 -1.43 8.78 10.41
N GLN A 46 -0.36 9.54 10.31
CA GLN A 46 -0.35 10.86 9.70
C GLN A 46 0.58 10.82 8.50
N PHE A 47 0.30 11.65 7.51
CA PHE A 47 1.08 11.70 6.28
C PHE A 47 1.61 13.10 6.00
N PRO A 48 2.84 13.20 5.46
CA PRO A 48 3.46 14.49 5.24
C PRO A 48 2.85 15.23 4.04
N TYR A 49 2.64 16.53 4.20
CA TYR A 49 2.37 17.47 3.11
C TYR A 49 3.09 18.78 3.39
N LYS A 50 3.95 19.21 2.46
CA LYS A 50 4.74 20.45 2.54
C LYS A 50 5.46 20.67 3.89
N GLY A 51 5.96 19.60 4.51
CA GLY A 51 6.75 19.65 5.75
C GLY A 51 5.94 19.50 7.04
N GLU A 52 4.62 19.37 6.97
CA GLU A 52 3.75 19.12 8.13
C GLU A 52 3.04 17.77 8.02
N MET A 53 2.67 17.20 9.16
CA MET A 53 1.97 15.91 9.24
C MET A 53 0.46 16.14 9.42
N TYR A 54 -0.34 15.50 8.57
CA TYR A 54 -1.79 15.63 8.59
C TYR A 54 -2.47 14.29 8.84
N SER A 55 -3.56 14.32 9.62
CA SER A 55 -4.39 13.14 9.85
C SER A 55 -5.20 12.78 8.61
N VAL A 56 -5.46 11.49 8.45
CA VAL A 56 -6.30 10.97 7.37
C VAL A 56 -7.74 11.48 7.54
N HIS A 57 -8.29 12.03 6.45
CA HIS A 57 -9.68 12.45 6.35
C HIS A 57 -10.57 11.27 5.96
N ASP A 58 -10.20 10.63 4.86
CA ASP A 58 -10.81 9.41 4.34
C ASP A 58 -9.81 8.66 3.44
N THR A 59 -10.26 7.59 2.80
CA THR A 59 -9.44 6.74 1.94
C THR A 59 -10.10 6.54 0.57
N VAL A 60 -9.27 6.23 -0.43
CA VAL A 60 -9.71 5.80 -1.76
C VAL A 60 -8.98 4.52 -2.12
N GLU A 61 -9.74 3.49 -2.49
CA GLU A 61 -9.17 2.22 -2.95
C GLU A 61 -8.50 2.39 -4.32
N LYS A 62 -7.30 1.82 -4.46
CA LYS A 62 -6.53 1.83 -5.70
C LYS A 62 -5.85 0.49 -5.93
N GLU A 63 -5.68 0.19 -7.22
CA GLU A 63 -4.95 -0.97 -7.72
C GLU A 63 -3.80 -0.49 -8.62
N TRP A 64 -2.65 -1.17 -8.53
CA TRP A 64 -1.53 -1.03 -9.46
C TRP A 64 -1.06 -2.38 -9.96
N TRP A 65 -0.62 -2.41 -11.21
CA TRP A 65 0.14 -3.53 -11.74
C TRP A 65 1.59 -3.38 -11.30
N HIS A 66 2.17 -4.46 -10.81
CA HIS A 66 3.57 -4.53 -10.43
C HIS A 66 4.33 -5.48 -11.35
N LEU A 67 5.66 -5.41 -11.32
CA LEU A 67 6.48 -6.46 -11.92
C LEU A 67 6.04 -7.82 -11.39
N ASN A 68 5.88 -8.79 -12.30
CA ASN A 68 5.50 -10.14 -11.97
C ASN A 68 6.43 -10.74 -10.90
N PHE A 69 5.83 -11.28 -9.84
CA PHE A 69 6.53 -12.18 -8.94
C PHE A 69 6.68 -13.55 -9.60
N PHE A 70 7.90 -13.84 -10.05
CA PHE A 70 8.20 -15.01 -10.87
C PHE A 70 7.32 -15.04 -12.13
N GLN A 71 6.59 -16.14 -12.37
CA GLN A 71 5.68 -16.27 -13.50
C GLN A 71 4.28 -15.67 -13.23
N TYR A 72 3.99 -15.22 -12.02
CA TYR A 72 2.67 -14.74 -11.64
C TYR A 72 2.57 -13.23 -11.85
N ARG A 73 1.47 -12.79 -12.47
CA ARG A 73 1.12 -11.36 -12.46
C ARG A 73 0.92 -10.90 -11.04
N THR A 74 1.30 -9.66 -10.75
CA THR A 74 1.26 -9.12 -9.41
C THR A 74 0.48 -7.82 -9.38
N TYR A 75 -0.44 -7.74 -8.43
CA TYR A 75 -1.32 -6.60 -8.21
C TYR A 75 -1.10 -6.08 -6.80
N LEU A 76 -0.98 -4.76 -6.66
CA LEU A 76 -0.95 -4.07 -5.38
C LEU A 76 -2.28 -3.36 -5.19
N HIS A 77 -2.95 -3.62 -4.07
CA HIS A 77 -4.21 -3.01 -3.68
C HIS A 77 -3.97 -2.17 -2.44
N ALA A 78 -4.46 -0.95 -2.38
CA ALA A 78 -4.36 -0.16 -1.16
C ALA A 78 -5.52 0.80 -0.96
N ASN A 79 -5.88 1.00 0.31
CA ASN A 79 -6.67 2.15 0.76
C ASN A 79 -5.74 3.35 0.87
N VAL A 80 -5.72 4.22 -0.14
CA VAL A 80 -4.83 5.39 -0.14
C VAL A 80 -5.47 6.51 0.67
N PRO A 81 -4.79 7.03 1.71
CA PRO A 81 -5.30 8.14 2.50
C PRO A 81 -5.41 9.41 1.67
N ARG A 82 -6.50 10.14 1.90
CA ARG A 82 -6.58 11.56 1.61
C ARG A 82 -6.53 12.32 2.91
N ILE A 83 -5.66 13.32 2.97
CA ILE A 83 -5.42 14.14 4.16
C ILE A 83 -6.08 15.50 3.98
N ASN A 84 -6.58 16.05 5.09
CA ASN A 84 -7.18 17.39 5.12
C ASN A 84 -6.11 18.43 5.44
N THR A 85 -5.73 19.23 4.44
CA THR A 85 -4.67 20.24 4.53
C THR A 85 -5.25 21.64 4.34
N PRO A 86 -4.51 22.73 4.63
CA PRO A 86 -4.95 24.10 4.32
C PRO A 86 -5.24 24.35 2.83
N ASP A 87 -4.62 23.56 1.95
CA ASP A 87 -4.81 23.63 0.49
C ASP A 87 -5.97 22.74 0.00
N GLY A 88 -6.67 22.06 0.92
CA GLY A 88 -7.80 21.16 0.66
C GLY A 88 -7.49 19.69 0.92
N ILE A 89 -8.36 18.81 0.40
CA ILE A 89 -8.20 17.35 0.52
C ILE A 89 -7.19 16.88 -0.53
N ILE A 90 -6.04 16.38 -0.06
CA ILE A 90 -4.94 15.92 -0.91
C ILE A 90 -4.76 14.41 -0.72
N GLN A 91 -4.65 13.66 -1.81
CA GLN A 91 -4.31 12.25 -1.74
C GLN A 91 -2.80 12.05 -1.52
N VAL A 92 -2.45 11.17 -0.60
CA VAL A 92 -1.06 10.81 -0.30
C VAL A 92 -0.42 10.08 -1.49
N GLN A 93 0.86 10.38 -1.74
CA GLN A 93 1.70 9.62 -2.67
C GLN A 93 2.17 8.33 -1.98
N VAL A 94 2.01 7.21 -2.67
CA VAL A 94 2.38 5.89 -2.14
C VAL A 94 3.82 5.54 -2.53
N PRO A 95 4.60 4.87 -1.66
CA PRO A 95 6.03 4.65 -1.89
C PRO A 95 6.35 3.59 -2.97
N TRP A 96 5.42 2.68 -3.27
CA TRP A 96 5.61 1.62 -4.27
C TRP A 96 5.28 2.06 -5.70
N VAL A 97 4.87 3.32 -5.93
CA VAL A 97 4.59 3.86 -7.27
C VAL A 97 5.52 5.03 -7.52
N HIS A 98 6.28 4.94 -8.61
CA HIS A 98 7.11 6.04 -9.07
C HIS A 98 6.34 6.80 -10.16
N GLU A 99 6.53 8.12 -10.24
CA GLU A 99 5.94 8.91 -11.33
C GLU A 99 6.31 8.29 -12.69
N GLY A 100 5.30 7.92 -13.49
CA GLY A 100 5.47 7.32 -14.82
C GLY A 100 5.14 5.83 -14.94
N SER A 101 4.61 5.19 -13.89
CA SER A 101 3.94 3.88 -13.99
C SER A 101 2.47 4.01 -14.36
#